data_AF-A0A7J4R1Z7-F1
#
_entry.id   AF-A0A7J4R1Z7-F1
#
_cell.length_a   1.000
_cell.length_b   1.000
_cell.length_c   1.000
_cell.angle_alpha   90.00
_cell.angle_beta   90.00
_cell.angle_gamma   90.00
#
_symmetry.space_group_name_H-M   'P 1'
#
loop_
_entity.id
_entity.type
_entity.pdbx_description
1 polymer ?
#
loop_
_entity_poly.entity_id
_entity_poly.type
_entity_poly.pdbx_seq_one_letter_code
_entity_poly.pdbx_strand_id
1 'polypeptide(L)' 'MSGRLLPSEDPIAESVLEWTIMRDSRDIRQLMVWLEESEGRKERAVFMSRALDLMDEIQYALSRLDELR' A
#
# COMPACT_ATOMS: atom_id res chain seq x y z
N MET A 1 -7.73 -4.78 23.86
CA MET A 1 -8.33 -4.73 22.51
C MET A 1 -9.63 -3.95 22.61
N SER A 2 -9.56 -2.61 22.65
CA SER A 2 -10.76 -1.77 22.66
C SER A 2 -11.22 -1.61 21.22
N GLY A 3 -12.15 -2.46 20.80
CA GLY A 3 -12.87 -2.29 19.54
C GLY A 3 -13.58 -0.93 19.55
N ARG A 4 -13.41 -0.19 18.46
CA ARG A 4 -13.98 1.15 18.25
C ARG A 4 -15.50 1.08 18.45
N LEU A 5 -16.05 1.92 19.34
CA LEU A 5 -17.46 1.93 19.74
C LEU A 5 -18.35 2.79 18.81
N LEU A 6 -17.74 3.52 17.86
CA LEU A 6 -18.43 4.31 16.84
C LEU A 6 -17.83 4.03 15.45
N PRO A 7 -18.65 3.96 14.38
CA PRO A 7 -18.15 3.86 13.01
C PRO A 7 -17.36 5.11 12.63
N SER A 8 -16.39 4.97 11.71
CA SER A 8 -15.68 6.10 11.09
C SER A 8 -16.66 7.12 10.49
N GLU A 9 -16.25 8.38 10.44
CA GLU A 9 -16.98 9.47 9.77
C GLU A 9 -17.24 9.16 8.28
N ASP A 10 -16.37 8.38 7.65
CA ASP A 10 -16.58 7.80 6.32
C ASP A 10 -16.11 6.33 6.31
N PRO A 11 -17.02 5.37 6.59
CA PRO A 11 -16.67 3.96 6.70
C PRO A 11 -16.34 3.32 5.35
N ILE A 12 -16.83 3.89 4.24
CA ILE A 12 -16.50 3.43 2.90
C ILE A 12 -15.06 3.85 2.58
N ALA A 13 -14.71 5.11 2.81
CA ALA A 13 -13.35 5.59 2.63
C ALA A 13 -12.35 4.81 3.50
N GLU A 14 -12.67 4.56 4.77
CA GLU A 14 -11.85 3.74 5.66
C GLU A 14 -11.60 2.34 5.06
N SER A 15 -12.66 1.66 4.61
CA SER A 15 -12.57 0.33 4.01
C SER A 15 -11.72 0.31 2.73
N VAL A 16 -11.84 1.35 1.89
CA VAL A 16 -11.05 1.48 0.66
C VAL A 16 -9.57 1.69 0.99
N LEU A 17 -9.25 2.54 1.96
CA LEU A 17 -7.87 2.82 2.36
C LEU A 17 -7.21 1.57 2.97
N GLU A 18 -7.93 0.82 3.81
CA GLU A 18 -7.44 -0.47 4.33
C GLU A 18 -7.18 -1.49 3.21
N TRP A 19 -8.09 -1.55 2.23
CA TRP A 19 -7.92 -2.40 1.06
C TRP A 19 -6.71 -1.99 0.21
N THR A 20 -6.50 -0.68 0.00
CA THR A 20 -5.34 -0.15 -0.73
C THR A 20 -4.04 -0.58 -0.05
N ILE A 21 -3.92 -0.38 1.27
CA ILE A 21 -2.73 -0.81 2.02
C ILE A 21 -2.46 -2.32 1.84
N MET A 22 -3.51 -3.15 1.97
CA MET A 22 -3.38 -4.59 1.80
C MET A 22 -2.95 -4.97 0.38
N ARG A 23 -3.58 -4.39 -0.65
CA ARG A 23 -3.28 -4.66 -2.05
C ARG A 23 -1.85 -4.24 -2.38
N ASP A 24 -1.48 -3.01 -2.08
CA ASP A 24 -0.18 -2.46 -2.47
C ASP A 24 0.95 -3.21 -1.76
N SER A 25 0.74 -3.64 -0.52
CA SER A 25 1.68 -4.51 0.21
C SER A 25 1.86 -5.89 -0.46
N ARG A 26 0.85 -6.41 -1.16
CA ARG A 26 0.97 -7.65 -1.94
C ARG A 26 1.67 -7.40 -3.27
N ASP A 27 1.35 -6.30 -3.94
CA ASP A 27 1.95 -5.92 -5.22
C ASP A 27 3.46 -5.62 -5.04
N ILE A 28 3.85 -4.90 -3.98
CA ILE A 28 5.27 -4.67 -3.63
C ILE A 28 6.02 -5.99 -3.43
N ARG A 29 5.42 -6.95 -2.72
CA ARG A 29 6.03 -8.27 -2.50
C ARG A 29 6.30 -8.97 -3.84
N GLN A 30 5.35 -8.92 -4.77
CA GLN A 30 5.50 -9.52 -6.08
C GLN A 30 6.59 -8.80 -6.90
N LEU A 31 6.67 -7.47 -6.84
CA LEU A 31 7.73 -6.69 -7.48
C LEU A 31 9.11 -7.06 -6.96
N MET A 32 9.25 -7.34 -5.66
CA MET A 32 10.51 -7.77 -5.08
C MET A 32 10.95 -9.15 -5.56
N VAL A 33 10.01 -10.09 -5.72
CA VAL A 33 10.28 -11.40 -6.33
C VAL A 33 10.79 -11.23 -7.77
N TRP A 34 10.11 -10.41 -8.58
CA TRP A 34 10.56 -10.16 -9.95
C TRP A 34 11.90 -9.40 -10.03
N LEU A 35 12.18 -8.54 -9.06
CA LEU A 35 13.48 -7.84 -8.97
C LEU A 35 14.63 -8.81 -8.68
N GLU A 36 14.40 -9.81 -7.82
CA GLU A 36 15.34 -10.89 -7.53
C GLU A 36 15.59 -11.76 -8.77
N GLU A 37 14.53 -12.13 -9.50
CA GLU A 37 14.59 -13.02 -10.67
C GLU A 37 15.10 -12.33 -11.96
N SER A 38 14.98 -11.01 -12.06
CA SER A 38 15.37 -10.25 -13.26
C SER A 38 16.89 -10.20 -13.45
N GLU A 39 17.36 -10.42 -14.68
CA GLU A 39 18.78 -10.28 -15.07
C GLU A 39 19.13 -8.87 -15.58
N GLY A 40 18.14 -8.08 -15.99
CA GLY A 40 18.33 -6.78 -16.62
C GLY A 40 18.35 -5.61 -15.64
N ARG A 41 19.40 -4.75 -15.71
CA ARG A 41 19.46 -3.51 -14.90
C ARG A 41 18.26 -2.58 -15.12
N LYS A 42 17.81 -2.45 -16.37
CA LYS A 42 16.67 -1.59 -16.72
C LYS A 42 15.36 -2.11 -16.11
N GLU A 43 15.15 -3.43 -16.16
CA GLU A 43 13.97 -4.08 -15.62
C GLU A 43 13.92 -3.98 -14.08
N ARG A 44 15.05 -4.24 -13.40
CA ARG A 44 15.17 -3.98 -11.95
C ARG A 44 14.84 -2.53 -11.58
N ALA A 45 15.25 -1.56 -12.39
CA ALA A 45 14.92 -0.15 -12.16
C ALA A 45 13.43 0.14 -12.30
N VAL A 46 12.74 -0.51 -13.25
CA VAL A 46 11.29 -0.41 -13.42
C VAL A 46 10.55 -0.99 -12.22
N PHE A 47 10.92 -2.19 -11.75
CA PHE A 47 10.30 -2.79 -10.57
C PHE A 47 10.53 -1.95 -9.31
N MET A 48 11.75 -1.43 -9.14
CA MET A 48 12.06 -0.55 -8.00
C MET A 48 11.25 0.75 -8.05
N SER A 49 11.14 1.39 -9.23
CA SER A 49 10.32 2.59 -9.39
C SER A 49 8.86 2.32 -9.04
N ARG A 50 8.31 1.20 -9.51
CA ARG A 50 6.92 0.85 -9.21
C ARG A 50 6.70 0.53 -7.74
N ALA A 51 7.68 -0.09 -7.07
CA ALA A 51 7.59 -0.37 -5.64
C ALA A 51 7.62 0.93 -4.82
N LEU A 52 8.42 1.92 -5.24
CA LEU A 52 8.44 3.26 -4.62
C LEU A 52 7.07 3.94 -4.74
N ASP A 53 6.47 3.93 -5.93
CA ASP A 53 5.13 4.53 -6.14
C ASP A 53 4.07 3.90 -5.22
N LEU A 54 4.09 2.57 -5.08
CA LEU A 54 3.16 1.85 -4.19
C LEU A 54 3.43 2.15 -2.71
N MET A 55 4.68 2.34 -2.31
CA MET A 55 5.01 2.75 -0.94
C MET A 55 4.51 4.17 -0.64
N ASP A 56 4.53 5.07 -1.61
CA ASP A 56 3.94 6.41 -1.46
C ASP A 56 2.41 6.35 -1.34
N GLU A 57 1.75 5.47 -2.10
CA GLU A 57 0.31 5.23 -1.98
C GLU A 57 -0.08 4.68 -0.61
N ILE A 58 0.69 3.73 -0.06
CA ILE A 58 0.51 3.22 1.31
C ILE A 58 0.68 4.34 2.34
N GLN A 59 1.72 5.18 2.22
CA GLN A 59 1.96 6.29 3.15
C GLN A 59 0.81 7.31 3.12
N TYR A 60 0.30 7.61 1.94
CA TYR A 60 -0.88 8.46 1.78
C TYR A 60 -2.11 7.82 2.43
N ALA A 61 -2.36 6.52 2.19
CA ALA A 61 -3.51 5.82 2.74
C ALA A 61 -3.49 5.76 4.27
N LEU A 62 -2.31 5.51 4.87
CA LEU A 62 -2.12 5.53 6.32
C LEU A 62 -2.39 6.92 6.91
N SER A 63 -1.85 7.97 6.28
CA SER A 63 -2.06 9.35 6.73
C SER A 63 -3.54 9.72 6.67
N ARG A 64 -4.24 9.33 5.59
CA ARG A 64 -5.67 9.59 5.44
C ARG A 64 -6.52 8.79 6.42
N LEU A 65 -6.13 7.55 6.74
CA LEU A 65 -6.79 6.78 7.78
C LEU A 65 -6.70 7.50 9.12
N ASP A 66 -5.53 8.02 9.49
CA ASP A 66 -5.34 8.77 10.73
C ASP A 66 -6.20 10.05 10.78
N GLU A 67 -6.46 10.72 9.66
CA GLU A 67 -7.39 11.85 9.56
C GLU A 67 -8.87 11.46 9.72
N LEU A 68 -9.23 10.21 9.43
CA LEU A 68 -10.58 9.66 9.63
C LEU A 68 -10.78 9.12 11.06
N ARG A 69 -9.75 9.11 11.89
CA ARG A 69 -9.79 8.61 13.28
C ARG A 69 -10.18 9.68 14.28
#